data_AF-A0A6P1DEX3-F1
#
_entry.id   AF-A0A6P1DEX3-F1
#
_cell.length_a   1.000
_cell.length_b   1.000
_cell.length_c   1.000
_cell.angle_alpha   90.00
_cell.angle_beta   90.00
_cell.angle_gamma   90.00
#
_symmetry.space_group_name_H-M   'P 1'
#
loop_
_entity.id
_entity.type
_entity.pdbx_description
1 polymer ?
#
loop_
_entity_poly.entity_id
_entity_poly.type
_entity_poly.pdbx_seq_one_letter_code
_entity_poly.pdbx_strand_id
1 'polypeptide(L)'
;MTTSDVNFDPVDWDEDERLLHQGQPFAGEAVEILEDQLTYQEFYENGVPHGSVREWWPDGTPKSEGQVRHGLPYGTFREWHENGRLAIEKKFGDRGQLVTVDKLDEHGSRIS
;
A
#
# COMPACT_ATOMS: atom_id res chain seq x y z
N MET A 1 12.30 -7.90 -24.52
CA MET A 1 10.93 -8.10 -24.04
C MET A 1 11.06 -9.07 -22.88
N THR A 2 11.34 -8.56 -21.69
CA THR A 2 11.55 -9.39 -20.51
C THR A 2 10.26 -9.32 -19.74
N THR A 3 9.39 -10.29 -19.95
CA THR A 3 8.24 -10.49 -19.08
C THR A 3 8.80 -11.07 -17.79
N SER A 4 9.04 -10.23 -16.78
CA SER A 4 9.18 -10.69 -15.41
C SER A 4 7.78 -11.09 -14.92
N ASP A 5 7.25 -12.19 -15.49
CA ASP A 5 6.06 -12.86 -14.99
C ASP A 5 6.43 -13.50 -13.65
N VAL A 6 6.44 -12.72 -12.56
CA VAL A 6 6.05 -13.28 -11.28
C VAL A 6 4.53 -13.41 -11.35
N ASN A 7 4.09 -14.43 -12.09
CA ASN A 7 2.69 -14.79 -12.20
C ASN A 7 2.25 -15.23 -10.81
N PHE A 8 1.65 -14.31 -10.07
CA PHE A 8 0.69 -14.69 -9.06
C PHE A 8 -0.32 -15.60 -9.76
N ASP A 9 -0.54 -16.79 -9.21
CA ASP A 9 -1.76 -17.56 -9.49
C ASP A 9 -2.92 -16.55 -9.49
N PRO A 10 -3.74 -16.48 -10.55
CA PRO A 10 -4.67 -15.37 -10.75
C PRO A 10 -5.45 -15.17 -9.46
N VAL A 11 -5.17 -14.04 -8.82
CA VAL A 11 -5.95 -13.64 -7.66
C VAL A 11 -7.28 -13.17 -8.19
N ASP A 12 -8.35 -13.73 -7.64
CA ASP A 12 -9.71 -13.39 -8.01
C ASP A 12 -10.30 -12.49 -6.92
N TRP A 13 -11.34 -11.75 -7.27
CA TRP A 13 -12.11 -10.97 -6.31
C TRP A 13 -13.53 -11.55 -6.28
N ASP A 14 -14.03 -11.85 -5.09
CA ASP A 14 -15.44 -12.26 -4.99
C ASP A 14 -16.41 -11.07 -5.07
N GLU A 15 -17.70 -11.35 -4.95
CA GLU A 15 -18.77 -10.33 -4.99
C GLU A 15 -18.65 -9.29 -3.85
N ASP A 16 -17.89 -9.61 -2.79
CA ASP A 16 -17.63 -8.76 -1.62
C ASP A 16 -16.26 -8.07 -1.70
N GLU A 17 -15.61 -8.06 -2.87
CA GLU A 17 -14.27 -7.49 -3.10
C GLU A 17 -13.18 -8.11 -2.20
N ARG A 18 -13.32 -9.39 -1.83
CA ARG A 18 -12.29 -10.14 -1.10
C ARG A 18 -11.31 -10.78 -2.05
N LEU A 19 -10.03 -10.63 -1.75
CA LEU A 19 -8.95 -11.30 -2.46
C LEU A 19 -9.02 -12.81 -2.24
N LEU A 20 -9.11 -13.56 -3.32
CA LEU A 20 -9.09 -15.02 -3.33
C LEU A 20 -7.79 -15.55 -3.93
N HIS A 21 -7.31 -16.65 -3.38
CA HIS A 21 -6.26 -17.47 -3.96
C HIS A 21 -6.74 -18.93 -3.98
N GLN A 22 -6.75 -19.54 -5.16
CA GLN A 22 -7.26 -20.92 -5.36
C GLN A 22 -8.71 -21.10 -4.86
N GLY A 23 -9.54 -20.06 -5.04
CA GLY A 23 -10.95 -20.06 -4.65
C GLY A 23 -11.22 -19.91 -3.14
N GLN A 24 -10.19 -19.60 -2.34
CA GLN A 24 -10.32 -19.38 -0.90
C GLN A 24 -9.87 -17.96 -0.52
N PRO A 25 -10.47 -17.33 0.50
CA PRO A 25 -10.04 -16.02 0.97
C PRO A 25 -8.55 -16.01 1.32
N PHE A 26 -7.80 -15.12 0.69
CA PHE A 26 -6.36 -15.06 0.82
C PHE A 26 -5.95 -14.53 2.21
N ALA A 27 -4.93 -15.16 2.79
CA ALA A 27 -4.33 -14.70 4.04
C ALA A 27 -2.81 -14.77 3.89
N GLY A 28 -2.15 -13.61 3.96
CA GLY A 28 -0.72 -13.52 3.72
C GLY A 28 -0.30 -12.21 3.10
N GLU A 29 0.90 -12.22 2.56
CA GLU A 29 1.54 -11.08 1.91
C GLU A 29 1.33 -11.17 0.39
N ALA A 30 0.81 -10.10 -0.20
CA ALA A 30 0.76 -9.89 -1.64
C ALA A 30 1.80 -8.83 -2.01
N VAL A 31 2.53 -9.05 -3.11
CA VAL A 31 3.56 -8.13 -3.60
C VAL A 31 3.41 -7.89 -5.10
N GLU A 32 3.81 -6.73 -5.59
CA GLU A 32 3.98 -6.47 -7.02
C GLU A 32 5.48 -6.28 -7.30
N ILE A 33 5.97 -6.98 -8.32
CA ILE A 33 7.36 -6.89 -8.78
C ILE A 33 7.35 -6.47 -10.24
N LEU A 34 7.93 -5.32 -10.55
CA LEU A 34 8.10 -4.80 -11.90
C LEU A 34 9.59 -4.77 -12.25
N GLU A 35 9.97 -5.40 -13.36
CA GLU A 35 11.39 -5.46 -13.81
C GLU A 35 12.35 -5.92 -12.68
N ASP A 36 11.94 -6.93 -11.92
CA ASP A 36 12.67 -7.51 -10.78
C ASP A 36 12.78 -6.58 -9.55
N GLN A 37 12.05 -5.47 -9.52
CA GLN A 37 11.98 -4.54 -8.40
C GLN A 37 10.63 -4.63 -7.67
N LEU A 38 10.65 -4.73 -6.34
CA LEU A 38 9.44 -4.64 -5.50
C LEU A 38 8.84 -3.22 -5.61
N THR A 39 7.62 -3.11 -6.11
CA THR A 39 6.90 -1.83 -6.29
C THR A 39 5.69 -1.71 -5.37
N TYR A 40 5.13 -2.82 -4.90
CA TYR A 40 3.98 -2.85 -3.99
C TYR A 40 4.07 -4.02 -3.00
N GLN A 41 3.60 -3.82 -1.77
CA GLN A 41 3.44 -4.85 -0.76
C GLN A 41 2.21 -4.54 0.09
N GLU A 42 1.35 -5.53 0.29
CA GLU A 42 0.19 -5.43 1.18
C GLU A 42 -0.10 -6.76 1.87
N PHE A 43 -0.60 -6.71 3.10
CA PHE A 43 -1.00 -7.88 3.85
C PHE A 43 -2.51 -8.03 3.89
N TYR A 44 -2.97 -9.28 3.85
CA TYR A 44 -4.37 -9.66 3.82
C TYR A 44 -4.69 -10.67 4.92
N GLU A 45 -5.90 -10.55 5.47
CA GLU A 45 -6.52 -11.52 6.36
C GLU A 45 -7.95 -11.81 5.87
N ASN A 46 -8.27 -13.07 5.60
CA ASN A 46 -9.58 -13.49 5.06
C ASN A 46 -9.99 -12.73 3.78
N GLY A 47 -9.03 -12.48 2.89
CA GLY A 47 -9.21 -11.76 1.64
C GLY A 47 -9.36 -10.25 1.80
N VAL A 48 -9.24 -9.71 3.01
CA VAL A 48 -9.39 -8.28 3.29
C VAL A 48 -8.03 -7.68 3.70
N PRO A 49 -7.64 -6.50 3.19
CA PRO A 49 -6.42 -5.83 3.62
C PRO A 49 -6.33 -5.67 5.14
N HIS A 50 -5.25 -6.19 5.73
CA HIS A 50 -4.96 -6.13 7.16
C HIS A 50 -3.45 -6.21 7.41
N GLY A 51 -2.87 -5.13 7.92
CA GLY A 51 -1.44 -5.04 8.22
C GLY A 51 -0.78 -3.86 7.52
N SER A 52 0.49 -4.00 7.16
CA SER A 52 1.22 -2.94 6.45
C SER A 52 0.88 -2.90 4.97
N VAL A 53 0.88 -1.70 4.41
CA VAL A 53 0.87 -1.44 2.97
C VAL A 53 2.03 -0.52 2.63
N ARG A 54 2.73 -0.82 1.52
CA ARG A 54 3.89 -0.05 1.05
C ARG A 54 3.94 0.00 -0.46
N GLU A 55 4.32 1.15 -0.97
CA GLU A 55 4.63 1.38 -2.39
C GLU A 55 6.04 1.95 -2.54
N TRP A 56 6.70 1.55 -3.62
CA TRP A 56 8.01 2.06 -4.02
C TRP A 56 7.98 2.48 -5.48
N TRP A 57 8.79 3.49 -5.81
CA TRP A 57 9.14 3.80 -7.18
C TRP A 57 10.02 2.70 -7.79
N PRO A 58 10.14 2.58 -9.13
CA PRO A 58 10.98 1.56 -9.77
C PRO A 58 12.47 1.64 -9.42
N ASP A 59 12.95 2.75 -8.85
CA ASP A 59 14.32 2.90 -8.34
C ASP A 59 14.48 2.40 -6.89
N GLY A 60 13.40 1.92 -6.27
CA GLY A 60 13.34 1.47 -4.87
C GLY A 60 13.10 2.58 -3.85
N THR A 61 12.93 3.83 -4.27
CA THR A 61 12.61 4.95 -3.36
C THR A 61 11.20 4.77 -2.80
N PRO A 62 10.98 4.93 -1.48
CA PRO A 62 9.64 4.86 -0.89
C PRO A 62 8.70 5.88 -1.52
N LYS A 63 7.51 5.43 -1.92
CA LYS A 63 6.46 6.26 -2.50
C LYS A 63 5.33 6.47 -1.48
N SER A 64 4.89 5.40 -0.83
CA SER A 64 3.92 5.48 0.27
C SER A 64 4.10 4.33 1.27
N GLU A 65 3.68 4.55 2.52
CA GLU A 65 3.63 3.52 3.55
C GLU A 65 2.47 3.79 4.50
N GLY A 66 1.89 2.73 5.04
CA GLY A 66 0.93 2.85 6.12
C GLY A 66 0.47 1.53 6.68
N GLN A 67 -0.64 1.60 7.40
CA GLN A 67 -1.32 0.44 7.97
C GLN A 67 -2.78 0.45 7.56
N VAL A 68 -3.32 -0.74 7.34
CA VAL A 68 -4.73 -0.99 7.09
C VAL A 68 -5.23 -2.02 8.11
N ARG A 69 -6.48 -1.89 8.53
CA ARG A 69 -7.14 -2.82 9.46
C ARG A 69 -8.57 -3.04 8.98
N HIS A 70 -8.88 -4.29 8.62
CA HIS A 70 -10.19 -4.67 8.06
C HIS A 70 -10.57 -3.80 6.84
N GLY A 71 -9.62 -3.59 5.93
CA GLY A 71 -9.82 -2.82 4.69
C GLY A 71 -9.78 -1.30 4.87
N LEU A 72 -9.64 -0.80 6.10
CA LEU A 72 -9.65 0.64 6.39
C LEU A 72 -8.25 1.13 6.78
N PRO A 73 -7.83 2.32 6.33
CA PRO A 73 -6.58 2.94 6.80
C PRO A 73 -6.56 3.08 8.33
N TYR A 74 -5.41 2.86 8.95
CA TYR A 74 -5.27 2.91 10.40
C TYR A 74 -3.95 3.57 10.79
N GLY A 75 -3.97 4.40 11.84
CA GLY A 75 -2.75 5.03 12.35
C GLY A 75 -2.16 6.03 11.36
N THR A 76 -0.84 6.01 11.17
CA THR A 76 -0.15 6.98 10.32
C THR A 76 0.09 6.42 8.93
N PHE A 77 -0.24 7.23 7.92
CA PHE A 77 0.04 6.99 6.51
C PHE A 77 0.97 8.08 6.00
N ARG A 78 1.98 7.72 5.23
CA ARG A 78 2.97 8.64 4.68
C ARG A 78 3.10 8.47 3.18
N GLU A 79 3.33 9.59 2.51
CA GLU A 79 3.64 9.67 1.09
C GLU A 79 4.87 10.56 0.93
N TRP A 80 5.78 10.21 0.02
CA TRP A 80 7.01 10.95 -0.24
C TRP A 80 7.04 11.50 -1.66
N HIS A 81 7.71 12.64 -1.81
CA HIS A 81 8.13 13.16 -3.11
C HIS A 81 9.16 12.20 -3.74
N GLU A 82 9.32 12.26 -5.06
CA GLU A 82 10.32 11.45 -5.78
C GLU A 82 11.76 11.68 -5.27
N ASN A 83 12.03 12.84 -4.67
CA ASN A 83 13.31 13.14 -4.03
C ASN A 83 13.52 12.48 -2.64
N GLY A 84 12.59 11.63 -2.21
CA GLY A 84 12.62 10.90 -0.94
C GLY A 84 12.23 11.72 0.30
N ARG A 85 11.76 12.96 0.13
CA ARG A 85 11.29 13.79 1.25
C ARG A 85 9.80 13.59 1.48
N LEU A 86 9.39 13.63 2.74
CA LEU A 86 7.99 13.49 3.13
C LEU A 86 7.14 14.56 2.43
N ALA A 87 6.13 14.14 1.70
CA ALA A 87 5.17 15.01 1.02
C ALA A 87 3.89 15.15 1.84
N ILE A 88 3.39 14.04 2.38
CA ILE A 88 2.14 14.02 3.13
C ILE A 88 2.26 13.06 4.31
N GLU A 89 1.81 13.49 5.48
CA GLU A 89 1.49 12.60 6.60
C GLU A 89 0.00 12.71 6.92
N LYS A 90 -0.71 11.58 6.89
CA LYS A 90 -2.12 11.46 7.26
C LYS A 90 -2.22 10.62 8.54
N LYS A 91 -3.12 11.00 9.45
CA LYS A 91 -3.46 10.16 10.60
C LYS A 91 -4.91 9.72 10.51
N PHE A 92 -5.14 8.44 10.73
CA PHE A 92 -6.44 7.80 10.70
C PHE A 92 -6.77 7.20 12.06
N GLY A 93 -8.04 7.29 12.46
CA GLY A 93 -8.54 6.65 13.66
C GLY A 93 -8.96 5.20 13.44
N ASP A 94 -9.48 4.58 14.50
CA ASP A 94 -9.83 3.15 14.53
C ASP A 94 -10.90 2.71 13.50
N ARG A 95 -11.64 3.65 12.92
CA ARG A 95 -12.69 3.39 11.93
C ARG A 95 -12.35 3.94 10.54
N GLY A 96 -11.07 4.17 10.26
CA GLY A 96 -10.61 4.69 8.96
C GLY A 96 -10.89 6.18 8.72
N GLN A 97 -11.40 6.89 9.72
CA GLN A 97 -11.66 8.31 9.60
C GLN A 97 -10.36 9.10 9.61
N LEU A 98 -10.23 10.03 8.68
CA LEU A 98 -9.10 10.96 8.62
C LEU A 98 -9.17 11.93 9.81
N VAL A 99 -8.10 12.00 10.59
CA VAL A 99 -7.94 12.84 11.78
C VAL A 99 -7.11 14.07 11.44
N THR A 100 -5.95 13.89 10.80
CA THR A 100 -5.08 14.99 10.38
C THR A 100 -4.47 14.74 9.02
N VAL A 101 -4.16 15.83 8.32
CA VAL A 101 -3.34 15.84 7.10
C VAL A 101 -2.31 16.94 7.27
N ASP A 102 -1.04 16.58 7.24
CA ASP A 102 0.08 17.51 7.13
C ASP A 102 0.66 17.37 5.73
N LYS A 103 0.69 18.45 4.94
CA LYS A 103 1.30 18.48 3.61
C LYS A 103 2.60 19.29 3.65
N LEU A 104 3.61 18.82 2.95
CA LEU A 104 4.92 19.47 2.84
C LEU A 104 5.31 19.60 1.38
N ASP A 105 5.96 20.72 1.05
CA ASP A 105 6.59 20.90 -0.26
C ASP A 105 7.88 20.05 -0.38
N GLU A 106 8.48 20.05 -1.57
CA GLU A 106 9.74 19.33 -1.83
C GLU A 106 10.92 19.83 -0.98
N HIS A 107 10.78 20.98 -0.34
CA HIS A 107 11.78 21.55 0.57
C HIS A 107 11.55 21.18 2.04
N GLY A 108 10.44 20.50 2.36
CA GLY A 108 10.05 20.14 3.71
C GLY A 108 9.31 21.25 4.47
N SER A 109 8.87 22.31 3.78
CA SER A 109 8.05 23.36 4.38
C SER A 109 6.59 22.94 4.35
N ARG A 110 5.86 23.15 5.46
CA ARG A 110 4.43 22.87 5.50
C ARG A 110 3.67 23.76 4.54
N ILE A 111 2.78 23.16 3.75
CA ILE A 111 1.86 23.85 2.86
C ILE A 111 0.57 24.11 3.66
N SER A 112 0.20 25.39 3.82
CA SER A 112 -1.05 25.81 4.46
C SER A 112 -2.23 25.80 3.50
#